data_AF-A0A4R5VJB4-F1
#
_entry.id   AF-A0A4R5VJB4-F1
#
_cell.length_a   1.000
_cell.length_b   1.000
_cell.length_c   1.000
_cell.angle_alpha   90.00
_cell.angle_beta   90.00
_cell.angle_gamma   90.00
#
_symmetry.space_group_name_H-M   'P 1'
#
loop_
_entity.id
_entity.type
_entity.pdbx_description
1 polymer ?
#
loop_
_entity_poly.entity_id
_entity_poly.type
_entity_poly.pdbx_seq_one_letter_code
_entity_poly.pdbx_strand_id
1 'polypeptide(L)' 'MDDDTAYQLTKTYWDNKAAMAEGAAWWGGVDAGLMSNITGKIHPGAVRYYKEAGIALTEDQM' A
#
# COMPACT_ATOMS: atom_id res chain seq x y z
N MET A 1 11.70 9.94 -1.42
CA MET A 1 10.89 10.65 -2.43
C MET A 1 10.10 11.73 -1.69
N ASP A 2 9.44 12.66 -2.38
CA ASP A 2 8.50 13.54 -1.67
C ASP A 2 7.21 12.79 -1.31
N ASP A 3 6.44 13.34 -0.37
CA ASP A 3 5.24 12.69 0.16
C ASP A 3 4.14 12.53 -0.89
N ASP A 4 3.99 13.49 -1.80
CA ASP A 4 2.94 13.41 -2.82
C ASP A 4 3.27 12.33 -3.85
N THR A 5 4.53 12.21 -4.27
CA THR A 5 4.99 11.12 -5.12
C THR A 5 4.76 9.75 -4.45
N ALA A 6 5.11 9.60 -3.17
CA ALA A 6 4.86 8.34 -2.44
C ALA A 6 3.37 8.00 -2.32
N TYR A 7 2.54 9.01 -2.05
CA TYR A 7 1.09 8.85 -1.99
C TYR A 7 0.53 8.40 -3.34
N GLN A 8 0.88 9.09 -4.43
CA GLN A 8 0.37 8.77 -5.76
C GLN A 8 0.84 7.39 -6.23
N LEU A 9 2.08 7.01 -5.94
CA LEU A 9 2.59 5.67 -6.24
C LEU A 9 1.77 4.59 -5.50
N THR A 10 1.56 4.77 -4.20
CA THR A 10 0.80 3.82 -3.37
C THR A 10 -0.64 3.71 -3.85
N LYS A 11 -1.30 4.85 -4.08
CA LYS A 11 -2.67 4.90 -4.60
C LYS A 11 -2.78 4.20 -5.95
N THR A 12 -1.91 4.54 -6.89
CA THR A 12 -1.91 3.96 -8.24
C THR A 12 -1.73 2.45 -8.18
N TYR A 13 -0.85 1.94 -7.31
CA TYR A 13 -0.67 0.51 -7.09
C TYR A 13 -1.97 -0.18 -6.67
N TRP A 14 -2.67 0.35 -5.65
CA TRP A 14 -3.90 -0.27 -5.15
C TRP A 14 -5.06 -0.14 -6.14
N ASP A 15 -5.22 1.02 -6.79
CA ASP A 15 -6.26 1.26 -7.78
C ASP A 15 -6.12 0.32 -9.00
N ASN A 16 -4.89 -0.06 -9.36
CA ASN A 16 -4.61 -0.92 -10.53
C ASN A 16 -4.41 -2.41 -10.17
N LYS A 17 -4.43 -2.79 -8.89
CA LYS A 17 -4.20 -4.19 -8.45
C LYS A 17 -5.10 -5.20 -9.16
N ALA A 18 -6.37 -4.83 -9.41
CA ALA A 18 -7.32 -5.69 -10.10
C ALA A 18 -6.88 -6.00 -11.54
N ALA A 19 -6.46 -4.99 -12.31
CA ALA A 19 -5.93 -5.18 -13.65
C ALA A 19 -4.60 -5.98 -13.64
N MET A 20 -3.78 -5.79 -12.61
CA MET A 20 -2.54 -6.59 -12.44
C MET A 20 -2.85 -8.09 -12.24
N ALA A 21 -3.96 -8.42 -11.58
CA ALA A 21 -4.42 -9.81 -11.41
C ALA A 21 -4.85 -10.48 -12.71
N GLU A 22 -5.23 -9.72 -13.74
CA GLU A 22 -5.50 -10.25 -15.08
C GLU A 22 -4.21 -10.69 -15.77
N GLY A 23 -3.11 -9.98 -15.55
CA GLY A 23 -1.79 -10.29 -16.12
C GLY A 23 -1.03 -11.38 -15.36
N ALA A 24 -1.20 -11.45 -14.03
CA ALA A 24 -0.63 -12.52 -13.21
C ALA A 24 -1.50 -12.82 -11.98
N ALA A 25 -2.01 -14.05 -11.90
CA ALA A 25 -3.01 -14.46 -10.91
C ALA A 25 -2.58 -14.25 -9.43
N TRP A 26 -1.28 -14.25 -9.14
CA TRP A 26 -0.79 -14.07 -7.77
C TRP A 26 -1.14 -12.70 -7.17
N TRP A 27 -1.35 -11.66 -8.00
CA TRP A 27 -1.86 -10.36 -7.54
C TRP A 27 -3.26 -10.44 -6.94
N GLY A 28 -4.03 -11.48 -7.25
CA GLY A 28 -5.31 -11.77 -6.62
C GLY A 28 -5.18 -12.02 -5.12
N GLY A 29 -4.07 -12.60 -4.66
CA GLY A 29 -3.79 -12.87 -3.25
C GLY A 29 -3.18 -11.71 -2.47
N VAL A 30 -2.97 -10.55 -3.10
CA VAL A 30 -2.45 -9.37 -2.41
C VAL A 30 -3.59 -8.59 -1.75
N ASP A 31 -3.55 -8.43 -0.44
CA ASP A 31 -4.54 -7.66 0.32
C ASP A 31 -3.91 -6.92 1.52
N ALA A 32 -4.72 -6.14 2.22
CA ALA A 32 -4.29 -5.34 3.37
C ALA A 32 -3.81 -6.18 4.57
N GLY A 33 -4.18 -7.46 4.65
CA GLY A 33 -3.67 -8.38 5.66
C GLY A 33 -2.15 -8.62 5.54
N LEU A 34 -1.59 -8.47 4.33
CA LEU A 34 -0.14 -8.56 4.10
C LEU A 34 0.65 -7.41 4.72
N MET A 35 0.00 -6.34 5.17
CA MET A 35 0.66 -5.22 5.84
C MET A 35 1.40 -5.68 7.11
N SER A 36 0.98 -6.78 7.75
CA SER A 36 1.70 -7.37 8.89
C SER A 36 3.13 -7.82 8.57
N ASN A 37 3.45 -8.05 7.29
CA ASN A 37 4.78 -8.49 6.85
C ASN A 37 5.77 -7.32 6.68
N ILE A 38 5.29 -6.07 6.76
CA ILE A 38 6.14 -4.90 6.68
C ILE A 38 6.68 -4.59 8.08
N THR A 39 7.95 -4.90 8.31
CA THR A 39 8.64 -4.67 9.60
C THR A 39 9.44 -3.36 9.64
N GLY A 40 9.53 -2.65 8.51
CA GLY A 40 10.21 -1.37 8.40
C GLY A 40 9.24 -0.18 8.39
N LYS A 41 9.81 1.03 8.51
CA LYS A 41 9.06 2.27 8.39
C LYS A 41 8.51 2.46 6.97
N ILE A 42 7.23 2.82 6.89
CA ILE A 42 6.55 3.17 5.66
C ILE A 42 6.74 4.68 5.44
N HIS A 43 6.88 5.08 4.17
CA HIS A 43 7.03 6.48 3.81
C HIS A 43 5.79 7.31 4.25
N PRO A 44 5.95 8.55 4.78
CA PRO A 44 4.82 9.34 5.28
C PRO A 44 3.70 9.56 4.24
N GLY A 45 4.04 9.87 2.99
CA GLY A 45 3.07 9.90 1.88
C GLY A 45 2.25 8.61 1.68
N ALA A 46 2.87 7.44 1.84
CA ALA A 46 2.15 6.16 1.76
C ALA A 46 1.30 5.91 3.02
N VAL A 47 1.80 6.29 4.20
CA VAL A 47 1.04 6.27 5.46
C VAL A 47 -0.24 7.11 5.33
N ARG A 48 -0.18 8.28 4.67
CA ARG A 48 -1.37 9.10 4.37
C ARG A 48 -2.42 8.30 3.59
N TYR A 49 -2.01 7.61 2.53
CA TYR A 49 -2.92 6.76 1.74
C TYR A 49 -3.54 5.65 2.59
N TYR A 50 -2.73 4.88 3.34
CA TYR A 50 -3.23 3.77 4.14
C TYR A 50 -4.24 4.21 5.20
N LYS A 51 -4.02 5.38 5.84
CA LYS A 51 -4.98 5.98 6.77
C LYS A 51 -6.30 6.35 6.09
N GLU A 52 -6.26 6.99 4.92
CA GLU A 52 -7.45 7.34 4.14
C GLU A 52 -8.23 6.09 3.67
N ALA A 53 -7.50 5.03 3.30
CA ALA A 53 -8.06 3.76 2.87
C ALA A 53 -8.58 2.88 4.03
N GLY A 54 -8.42 3.31 5.29
CA GLY A 54 -8.84 2.53 6.46
C GLY A 54 -7.97 1.30 6.75
N ILE A 55 -6.75 1.25 6.23
CA ILE A 55 -5.79 0.17 6.44
C ILE A 55 -4.98 0.48 7.70
N ALA A 56 -5.09 -0.39 8.71
CA ALA A 56 -4.40 -0.22 9.98
C ALA A 56 -2.88 -0.41 9.83
N LEU A 57 -2.12 0.48 10.47
CA LEU A 57 -0.66 0.43 10.58
C LEU A 57 -0.25 0.47 12.06
N THR A 58 0.85 -0.18 12.39
CA THR A 58 1.46 -0.08 13.73
C THR A 58 2.25 1.22 13.87
N GLU A 59 2.61 1.58 15.11
CA GLU A 59 3.48 2.73 15.37
C GLU A 59 4.88 2.55 14.74
N ASP A 60 5.42 1.33 14.74
CA ASP A 60 6.71 1.02 14.13
C ASP A 60 6.71 1.15 12.60
N GLN A 61 5.54 1.00 11.98
CA GLN A 61 5.33 1.18 10.55
C GLN A 61 5.19 2.65 10.13
N MET A 62 4.91 3.55 11.08
CA MET A 62 4.77 4.99 10.81
C MET A 62 6.08 5.77 11.06
#